data_AF-A0A246IFK0-F1
#
_entry.id   AF-A0A246IFK0-F1
#
_cell.length_a   1.000
_cell.length_b   1.000
_cell.length_c   1.000
_cell.angle_alpha   90.00
_cell.angle_beta   90.00
_cell.angle_gamma   90.00
#
_symmetry.space_group_name_H-M   'P 1'
#
loop_
_entity.id
_entity.type
_entity.pdbx_description
1 polymer ?
#
loop_
_entity_poly.entity_id
_entity_poly.type
_entity_poly.pdbx_seq_one_letter_code
_entity_poly.pdbx_strand_id
1 'polypeptide(L)' 'MFSAEDERLHAQTVQAITRRVLPGRPQSRNAMLQLIDGAGQLHLQLQVTPKGEVTLSFLDEHADIARVVSAEQL' A
#
# COMPACT_ATOMS: atom_id res chain seq x y z
N MET A 1 -6.60 0.11 -12.12
CA MET A 1 -6.18 0.09 -13.54
C MET A 1 -4.85 0.83 -13.59
N PHE A 2 -3.77 0.17 -14.02
CA PHE A 2 -2.45 0.79 -14.13
C PHE A 2 -2.44 1.83 -15.26
N SER A 3 -1.59 2.84 -15.16
CA SER A 3 -1.46 3.82 -16.25
C SER A 3 -0.69 3.20 -17.41
N ALA A 4 -0.89 3.70 -18.63
CA ALA A 4 -0.13 3.27 -19.81
C ALA A 4 1.40 3.45 -19.64
N GLU A 5 1.81 4.37 -18.76
CA GLU A 5 3.20 4.60 -18.41
C GLU A 5 3.76 3.48 -17.51
N ASP A 6 2.96 2.97 -16.58
CA ASP A 6 3.33 1.84 -15.71
C ASP A 6 3.45 0.54 -16.51
N GLU A 7 2.54 0.30 -17.46
CA GLU A 7 2.59 -0.86 -18.36
C GLU A 7 3.85 -0.82 -19.25
N ARG A 8 4.20 0.37 -19.77
CA ARG A 8 5.42 0.56 -20.57
C ARG A 8 6.70 0.32 -19.77
N LEU A 9 6.75 0.74 -18.50
CA LEU A 9 7.89 0.52 -17.62
C LEU A 9 8.02 -0.95 -17.20
N HIS A 10 6.90 -1.61 -16.89
CA HIS A 10 6.86 -3.05 -16.61
C HIS A 10 7.38 -3.89 -17.78
N ALA A 11 6.98 -3.55 -19.02
CA ALA A 11 7.46 -4.21 -20.24
C ALA A 11 8.98 -4.07 -20.46
N GLN A 12 9.64 -3.12 -19.79
CA GLN A 12 11.08 -2.89 -19.85
C GLN A 12 11.84 -3.58 -18.71
N THR A 13 11.17 -4.42 -17.91
CA THR A 13 11.74 -5.06 -16.69
C THR A 13 12.19 -4.05 -15.63
N VAL A 14 11.88 -2.76 -15.83
CA VAL A 14 12.03 -1.74 -14.81
C VAL A 14 10.90 -1.98 -13.83
N GLN A 15 11.24 -2.40 -12.60
CA GLN A 15 10.24 -2.54 -11.54
C GLN A 15 9.42 -1.26 -11.52
N ALA A 16 8.10 -1.38 -11.65
CA ALA A 16 7.21 -0.24 -11.64
C ALA A 16 7.49 0.54 -10.36
N ILE A 17 8.22 1.66 -10.49
CA ILE A 17 8.39 2.61 -9.42
C ILE A 17 7.00 3.18 -9.26
N THR A 18 6.19 2.57 -8.39
CA THR A 18 4.90 3.11 -8.00
C THR A 18 5.14 4.57 -7.70
N ARG A 19 4.54 5.47 -8.52
CA ARG A 19 4.58 6.92 -8.30
C ARG A 19 4.46 7.14 -6.81
N ARG A 20 5.44 7.83 -6.20
CA ARG A 20 5.51 8.05 -4.75
C ARG A 20 4.11 8.38 -4.26
N VAL A 21 3.43 7.39 -3.69
CA VAL A 21 2.13 7.61 -3.09
C VAL A 21 2.50 8.29 -1.81
N LEU A 22 2.29 9.60 -1.78
CA LEU A 22 2.20 10.34 -0.55
C LEU A 22 0.76 10.12 -0.11
N PRO A 23 0.46 9.12 0.75
CA PRO A 23 -0.74 9.23 1.54
C PRO A 23 -0.59 10.58 2.23
N GLY A 24 -1.36 11.58 1.79
CA GLY A 24 -1.36 12.87 2.47
C GLY A 24 -1.71 12.65 3.93
N ARG A 25 -1.76 13.70 4.75
CA ARG A 25 -2.58 13.65 5.97
C ARG A 25 -4.01 13.94 5.53
N PRO A 26 -4.83 12.95 5.14
CA PRO A 26 -6.26 13.19 4.95
C PRO A 26 -6.78 13.80 6.24
N GLN A 27 -7.28 15.03 6.18
CA GLN A 27 -7.75 15.74 7.37
C GLN A 27 -8.94 15.04 8.06
N SER A 28 -9.56 14.06 7.41
CA SER A 28 -10.81 13.43 7.88
C SER A 28 -10.96 11.92 7.65
N ARG A 29 -10.03 11.24 6.96
CA ARG A 29 -10.15 9.80 6.62
C ARG A 29 -8.82 9.10 6.73
N ASN A 30 -8.74 7.78 6.71
CA ASN A 30 -7.45 7.11 6.63
C ASN A 30 -6.97 7.09 5.17
N ALA A 31 -5.67 7.25 4.95
CA ALA A 31 -5.06 6.98 3.66
C ALA A 31 -4.55 5.53 3.65
N MET A 32 -4.73 4.82 2.53
CA MET A 32 -4.47 3.40 2.44
C MET A 32 -3.73 3.07 1.15
N LEU A 33 -2.68 2.25 1.27
CA LEU A 33 -1.95 1.65 0.16
C LEU A 33 -2.00 0.13 0.35
N GLN A 34 -2.35 -0.59 -0.71
CA GLN A 34 -2.53 -2.05 -0.68
C GLN A 34 -1.64 -2.70 -1.74
N LEU A 35 -1.02 -3.82 -1.37
CA LEU A 35 -0.37 -4.74 -2.31
C LEU A 35 -1.31 -5.92 -2.53
N ILE A 36 -1.82 -6.02 -3.75
CA ILE A 36 -2.76 -7.04 -4.18
C ILE A 36 -2.07 -7.88 -5.25
N ASP A 37 -2.20 -9.20 -5.20
CA ASP A 37 -1.63 -10.09 -6.21
C ASP A 37 -2.49 -10.22 -7.47
N GLY A 38 -2.05 -11.06 -8.40
CA GLY A 38 -2.77 -11.31 -9.67
C GLY A 38 -4.12 -12.03 -9.51
N ALA A 39 -4.40 -12.63 -8.36
CA ALA A 39 -5.68 -13.25 -8.02
C ALA A 39 -6.63 -12.27 -7.30
N GLY A 40 -6.18 -11.06 -6.98
CA GLY A 40 -6.97 -10.07 -6.24
C GLY A 40 -6.82 -10.20 -4.72
N GLN A 41 -5.88 -11.02 -4.24
CA GLN A 41 -5.65 -11.24 -2.82
C GLN A 41 -4.72 -10.18 -2.23
N LEU A 42 -5.13 -9.63 -1.09
CA LEU A 42 -4.38 -8.62 -0.34
C LEU A 42 -3.27 -9.28 0.49
N HIS A 43 -2.03 -8.86 0.29
CA HIS A 43 -0.86 -9.36 1.02
C HIS A 43 -0.28 -8.35 2.01
N LEU A 44 -0.43 -7.05 1.70
CA LEU A 44 0.09 -5.98 2.54
C LEU A 44 -0.81 -4.76 2.47
N GLN A 45 -1.02 -4.12 3.62
CA GLN A 45 -1.76 -2.88 3.74
C GLN A 45 -0.99 -1.87 4.61
N LEU A 46 -0.66 -0.73 4.03
CA LEU A 46 -0.21 0.46 4.76
C LEU A 46 -1.40 1.38 4.99
N GLN A 47 -1.63 1.77 6.24
CA GLN A 47 -2.68 2.70 6.65
C GLN A 47 -2.07 3.88 7.40
N VAL A 48 -2.48 5.08 7.05
CA VAL A 48 -2.11 6.33 7.73
C VAL A 48 -3.37 7.01 8.23
N THR A 49 -3.49 7.23 9.54
CA THR A 49 -4.64 7.93 10.12
C THR A 49 -4.54 9.45 9.93
N PRO A 50 -5.64 10.22 10.06
CA PRO A 50 -5.59 11.68 10.08
C PRO A 50 -4.62 12.25 11.12
N LYS A 51 -4.43 11.53 12.23
CA LYS A 51 -3.50 11.89 13.31
C LYS A 51 -2.04 11.64 12.92
N GLY A 52 -1.79 10.92 11.84
CA GLY A 52 -0.45 10.56 11.37
C GLY A 52 0.10 9.28 12.00
N GLU A 53 -0.75 8.47 12.63
CA GLU A 53 -0.38 7.11 13.05
C GLU A 53 -0.24 6.25 11.80
N VAL A 54 0.81 5.44 11.74
CA VAL A 54 1.10 4.59 10.60
C VAL A 54 1.08 3.13 11.01
N THR A 55 0.34 2.32 10.27
CA THR A 55 0.27 0.86 10.47
C THR A 55 0.57 0.16 9.16
N LEU A 56 1.47 -0.81 9.21
CA LEU A 56 1.76 -1.74 8.13
C LEU A 56 1.32 -3.15 8.54
N SER A 57 0.28 -3.65 7.89
CA SER A 57 -0.26 -4.99 8.11
C SER A 57 0.20 -5.93 7.01
N PHE A 58 0.69 -7.11 7.40
CA PHE A 58 0.95 -8.24 6.52
C PHE A 58 -0.17 -9.25 6.69
N LEU A 59 -0.71 -9.71 5.57
CA LEU A 59 -1.83 -10.65 5.54
C LEU A 59 -1.34 -12.03 5.11
N ASP A 60 -1.98 -13.07 5.61
CA ASP A 60 -1.73 -14.45 5.18
C ASP A 60 -2.55 -14.84 3.95
N GLU A 61 -2.48 -16.12 3.60
CA GLU A 61 -3.18 -16.70 2.45
C GLU A 61 -4.72 -16.69 2.59
N HIS A 62 -5.27 -16.37 3.77
CA HIS A 62 -6.69 -16.25 4.03
C HIS A 62 -7.15 -14.79 4.17
N ALA A 63 -6.25 -13.83 3.93
CA ALA A 63 -6.44 -12.40 4.19
C ALA A 63 -6.65 -12.07 5.68
N ASP A 64 -6.14 -12.91 6.58
CA ASP A 64 -6.06 -12.60 8.01
C ASP A 64 -4.76 -11.86 8.32
N ILE A 65 -4.77 -11.01 9.35
CA ILE A 65 -3.58 -10.26 9.75
C ILE A 65 -2.57 -11.20 10.40
N ALA A 66 -1.50 -11.52 9.67
CA ALA A 66 -0.39 -12.32 10.17
C ALA A 66 0.57 -11.50 11.04
N ARG A 67 0.77 -10.21 10.69
CA ARG A 67 1.71 -9.32 11.40
C ARG A 67 1.33 -7.86 11.26
N VAL A 68 1.61 -7.09 12.30
CA VAL A 68 1.48 -5.63 12.30
C VAL A 68 2.78 -4.98 12.71
N VAL A 69 3.17 -3.92 11.99
CA VAL A 69 4.22 -2.97 12.38
C VAL A 69 3.57 -1.61 12.51
N SER A 70 3.68 -1.02 13.70
CA SER A 70 3.15 0.32 13.98
C SER A 70 4.29 1.29 14.19
N ALA A 71 4.18 2.48 13.62
CA ALA A 71 5.02 3.62 13.95
C ALA A 71 4.15 4.69 14.60
N GLU A 72 4.47 5.00 15.85
CA GLU A 72 3.95 6.17 16.53
C GLU A 72 4.78 7.38 16.12
N GLN A 73 4.18 8.58 16.12
CA GLN A 73 4.89 9.82 15.81
C GLN A 73 6.11 9.98 16.74
N LEU A 74 7.31 10.04 16.15
CA LEU A 74 8.53 10.51 16.82
C LEU A 74 8.44 12.01 17.12
#